data_AF-A0A943GI20-F1
#
_entry.id   AF-A0A943GI20-F1
#
_cell.length_a   1.000
_cell.length_b   1.000
_cell.length_c   1.000
_cell.angle_alpha   90.00
_cell.angle_beta   90.00
_cell.angle_gamma   90.00
#
_symmetry.space_group_name_H-M   'P 1'
#
loop_
_entity.id
_entity.type
_entity.pdbx_description
1 polymer ?
#
loop_
_entity_poly.entity_id
_entity_poly.type
_entity_poly.pdbx_seq_one_letter_code
_entity_poly.pdbx_strand_id
1 'polypeptide(L)' 'MNKYRFNIEEILNKEVTVEAEDFEQAMKIINKLYRDEEIVLDYDDFVGYTINYINEEK' A
#
# COMPACT_ATOMS: atom_id res chain seq x y z
N MET A 1 22.09 -25.22 12.68
CA MET A 1 21.38 -23.92 12.71
C MET A 1 19.95 -24.16 12.28
N ASN A 2 18.99 -23.60 13.00
CA ASN A 2 17.57 -23.71 12.66
C ASN A 2 17.20 -22.57 11.70
N LYS A 3 16.22 -22.82 10.82
CA LYS A 3 15.65 -21.82 9.93
C LYS A 3 14.27 -21.43 10.45
N TYR A 4 14.00 -20.13 10.46
CA TYR A 4 12.73 -19.55 10.85
C TYR A 4 12.26 -18.62 9.73
N ARG A 5 10.96 -18.57 9.50
CA ARG A 5 10.36 -17.79 8.42
C ARG A 5 9.38 -16.78 9.01
N PHE A 6 9.41 -15.57 8.48
CA PHE A 6 8.52 -14.48 8.89
C PHE A 6 7.92 -13.84 7.64
N ASN A 7 6.67 -13.38 7.74
CA ASN A 7 6.10 -12.41 6.81
C ASN A 7 6.32 -11.01 7.38
N ILE A 8 6.78 -10.09 6.55
CA ILE A 8 6.94 -8.68 6.88
C ILE A 8 6.15 -7.88 5.85
N GLU A 9 5.22 -7.06 6.33
CA GLU A 9 4.37 -6.21 5.49
C GLU A 9 4.50 -4.77 5.95
N GLU A 10 4.59 -3.84 4.99
CA GLU A 10 4.64 -2.40 5.23
C GLU A 10 3.31 -1.76 4.81
N ILE A 11 2.92 -0.71 5.52
CA ILE A 11 1.75 0.11 5.22
C ILE A 11 2.26 1.50 4.87
N LEU A 12 1.99 1.90 3.62
CA LEU A 12 2.27 3.24 3.12
C LEU A 12 0.95 4.01 3.01
N ASN A 13 0.95 5.30 3.36
CA ASN A 13 -0.23 6.15 3.33
C ASN A 13 0.10 7.54 2.79
N LYS A 14 -0.72 8.01 1.85
CA LYS A 14 -0.65 9.34 1.26
C LYS A 14 -2.05 9.92 1.11
N GLU A 15 -2.26 11.13 1.60
CA GLU A 15 -3.51 11.87 1.38
C GLU A 15 -3.44 12.60 0.03
N VAL A 16 -4.46 12.41 -0.82
CA VAL A 16 -4.55 13.03 -2.14
C VAL A 16 -5.94 13.60 -2.33
N THR A 17 -6.02 14.82 -2.86
CA THR A 17 -7.27 15.47 -3.24
C THR A 17 -7.38 15.47 -4.76
N VAL A 18 -8.53 15.07 -5.27
CA VAL A 18 -8.87 15.14 -6.71
C VAL A 18 -10.15 15.93 -6.88
N GLU A 19 -10.22 16.74 -7.93
CA GLU A 19 -11.44 17.43 -8.33
C GLU A 19 -12.24 16.55 -9.28
N ALA A 20 -13.52 16.36 -8.98
CA ALA A 20 -14.44 15.56 -9.79
C ALA A 20 -15.90 16.00 -9.59
N GLU A 21 -16.73 15.78 -10.60
CA GLU A 21 -18.16 16.08 -10.58
C GLU A 21 -18.95 15.09 -9.70
N ASP A 22 -18.47 13.84 -9.60
CA ASP A 22 -19.06 12.78 -8.78
C ASP A 22 -18.01 11.77 -8.30
N PHE A 23 -18.44 10.85 -7.42
CA PHE A 23 -17.57 9.84 -6.82
C PHE A 23 -17.04 8.81 -7.84
N GLU A 24 -17.82 8.46 -8.85
CA GLU A 24 -17.39 7.48 -9.87
C GLU A 24 -16.27 8.08 -10.72
N GLN A 25 -16.40 9.35 -11.09
CA GLN A 25 -15.35 10.11 -11.76
C GLN A 25 -14.11 10.26 -10.88
N ALA A 26 -14.27 10.59 -9.59
CA ALA A 26 -13.16 10.65 -8.64
C ALA A 26 -12.38 9.33 -8.57
N MET A 27 -13.08 8.19 -8.50
CA MET A 27 -12.43 6.88 -8.49
C MET A 27 -11.73 6.57 -9.81
N LYS A 28 -12.28 6.97 -10.96
CA LYS A 28 -11.59 6.81 -12.25
C LYS A 28 -10.29 7.62 -12.31
N ILE A 29 -10.31 8.86 -11.80
CA ILE A 29 -9.14 9.74 -11.75
C ILE A 29 -8.06 9.13 -10.85
N ILE A 30 -8.37 8.79 -9.60
CA ILE A 30 -7.35 8.31 -8.65
C ILE A 30 -6.72 6.99 -9.11
N ASN A 31 -7.52 6.06 -9.65
CA ASN A 31 -6.98 4.80 -10.18
C ASN A 31 -6.08 5.03 -11.39
N LYS A 32 -6.42 5.99 -12.26
CA LYS A 32 -5.57 6.33 -13.40
C LYS A 32 -4.25 6.94 -12.93
N LEU A 33 -4.28 7.93 -12.04
CA LEU A 33 -3.08 8.57 -11.50
C LEU A 33 -2.13 7.55 -10.83
N TYR A 34 -2.68 6.60 -10.06
CA TYR A 34 -1.87 5.56 -9.44
C TYR A 34 -1.32 4.57 -10.46
N ARG A 35 -2.13 4.15 -11.44
CA ARG A 35 -1.70 3.21 -12.50
C ARG A 35 -0.65 3.80 -13.43
N ASP A 36 -0.77 5.10 -13.73
CA ASP A 36 0.15 5.82 -14.59
C ASP A 36 1.38 6.34 -13.81
N GLU A 37 1.55 5.92 -12.54
CA GLU A 37 2.68 6.27 -11.65
C GLU A 37 2.84 7.79 -11.40
N GLU A 38 1.76 8.57 -11.55
CA GLU A 38 1.71 9.99 -11.20
C GLU A 38 1.58 10.19 -9.67
N ILE A 39 1.00 9.20 -8.99
CA ILE A 39 1.02 9.07 -7.52
C ILE A 39 1.85 7.85 -7.17
N VAL A 40 3.06 8.07 -6.67
CA VAL A 40 3.94 7.02 -6.16
C VAL A 40 4.01 7.14 -4.65
N LEU A 41 3.86 6.02 -3.94
CA LEU A 41 4.15 5.95 -2.51
C LEU A 41 5.53 5.35 -2.32
N ASP A 42 6.32 5.94 -1.43
CA ASP A 42 7.67 5.51 -1.12
C ASP A 42 7.95 5.46 0.38
N TYR A 43 9.23 5.46 0.76
CA TYR A 43 9.63 5.35 2.16
C TYR A 43 9.21 6.55 3.02
N ASP A 44 8.99 7.72 2.42
CA ASP A 44 8.53 8.91 3.15
C ASP A 44 7.03 8.79 3.54
N ASP A 45 6.28 7.92 2.86
CA ASP A 45 4.87 7.64 3.12
C ASP A 45 4.64 6.50 4.13
N PHE A 46 5.71 5.99 4.75
CA PHE A 46 5.65 4.87 5.68
C PHE A 46 4.93 5.24 6.99
N VAL A 47 3.89 4.48 7.33
CA VAL A 47 3.11 4.71 8.56
C VAL A 47 3.08 3.50 9.51
N GLY A 48 3.56 2.34 9.08
CA GLY A 48 3.61 1.17 9.95
C GLY A 48 3.97 -0.12 9.24
N TYR A 49 4.14 -1.18 10.03
CA TYR A 49 4.50 -2.50 9.54
C TYR A 49 3.94 -3.60 10.45
N THR A 50 3.85 -4.81 9.90
CA THR A 50 3.57 -6.02 10.68
C THR A 50 4.64 -7.06 10.47
N ILE A 51 4.93 -7.86 11.51
CA ILE A 51 5.85 -8.99 11.44
C ILE A 51 5.14 -10.21 12.03
N ASN A 52 4.96 -11.23 11.21
CA ASN A 52 4.26 -12.45 11.58
C ASN A 52 5.17 -13.66 11.37
N TYR A 53 5.34 -14.48 12.41
CA TYR A 53 6.05 -15.76 12.26
C TYR A 53 5.20 -16.75 11.44
N ILE A 54 5.81 -17.40 10.45
CA ILE A 54 5.16 -18.43 9.65
C ILE A 54 5.54 -19.78 10.26
N ASN A 55 4.61 -20.39 11.00
CA ASN A 55 4.76 -21.77 11.42
C ASN A 55 4.28 -22.70 10.29
N GLU A 56 5.20 -23.48 9.69
CA GLU A 56 4.88 -24.43 8.61
C GLU A 56 4.32 -25.78 9.14
N GLU A 57 3.76 -25.82 10.36
CA GLU A 57 3.07 -27.02 10.86
C GLU A 57 1.64 -27.09 10.30
N LYS A 58 1.50 -27.78 9.16
CA LYS A 58 0.26 -28.43 8.71
C LYS A 58 0.48 -29.92 8.56
#